data_AF-A0A848CZ39-F1
#
_entry.id   AF-A0A848CZ39-F1
#
_cell.length_a   1.000
_cell.length_b   1.000
_cell.length_c   1.000
_cell.angle_alpha   90.00
_cell.angle_beta   90.00
_cell.angle_gamma   90.00
#
_symmetry.space_group_name_H-M   'P 1'
#
loop_
_entity.id
_entity.type
_entity.pdbx_description
1 polymer ?
#
loop_
_entity_poly.entity_id
_entity_poly.type
_entity_poly.pdbx_seq_one_letter_code
_entity_poly.pdbx_strand_id
1 'polypeptide(L)'
;MKCGRKIFFPTKNIAAKDKNKVEIKIGDLIAVVNDKKVKLDQKAFMVNNRTMVPVRFVSEALGADVQWDAKNLTIHITTKK
;
A
#
# COMPACT_ATOMS: atom_id res chain seq x y z
N MET A 1 -35.67 0.21 -2.65
CA MET A 1 -34.90 -0.95 -2.14
C MET A 1 -33.63 -1.15 -2.96
N LYS A 2 -32.48 -0.68 -2.49
CA LYS A 2 -31.17 -1.24 -2.84
C LYS A 2 -30.34 -1.25 -1.58
N CYS A 3 -30.43 -2.36 -0.85
CA CYS A 3 -29.49 -2.65 0.24
C CYS A 3 -28.14 -2.88 -0.43
N GLY A 4 -27.39 -1.79 -0.64
CA GLY A 4 -26.00 -1.85 -1.08
C GLY A 4 -25.23 -2.51 0.04
N ARG A 5 -24.96 -3.81 -0.11
CA ARG A 5 -24.11 -4.60 0.78
C ARG A 5 -22.75 -3.92 0.81
N LYS A 6 -22.56 -2.99 1.76
CA LYS A 6 -21.31 -2.31 2.02
C LYS A 6 -20.40 -3.39 2.57
N ILE A 7 -19.70 -4.08 1.67
CA ILE A 7 -18.74 -5.11 2.02
C ILE A 7 -17.72 -4.39 2.89
N PHE A 8 -17.81 -4.62 4.19
CA PHE A 8 -16.91 -4.03 5.16
C PHE A 8 -15.56 -4.70 4.96
N PHE A 9 -14.77 -4.15 4.05
CA PHE A 9 -13.39 -4.59 3.89
C PHE A 9 -12.68 -4.26 5.20
N PRO A 10 -12.19 -5.25 5.94
CA PRO A 10 -11.42 -4.97 7.14
C PRO A 10 -10.22 -4.13 6.72
N THR A 11 -10.11 -2.91 7.28
CA THR A 11 -8.88 -2.14 7.24
C THR A 11 -7.83 -3.01 7.90
N LYS A 12 -6.88 -3.50 7.10
CA LYS A 12 -5.76 -4.29 7.60
C LYS A 12 -4.58 -3.34 7.71
N ASN A 13 -3.99 -3.24 8.91
CA ASN A 13 -2.70 -2.58 9.08
C ASN A 13 -1.65 -3.50 8.44
N ILE A 14 -1.02 -3.03 7.36
CA ILE A 14 -0.15 -3.88 6.52
C ILE A 14 1.33 -3.68 6.86
N ALA A 15 1.72 -2.54 7.44
CA ALA A 15 3.08 -2.33 7.92
C ALA A 15 3.12 -1.31 9.07
N ALA A 16 3.80 -1.67 10.15
CA ALA A 16 4.21 -0.77 11.22
C ALA A 16 5.72 -0.96 11.39
N LYS A 17 6.51 -0.07 10.79
CA LYS A 17 7.95 0.04 11.09
C LYS A 17 8.11 1.30 11.91
N ASP A 18 8.27 1.12 13.22
CA ASP A 18 8.60 2.01 14.36
C ASP A 18 8.08 3.47 14.41
N LYS A 19 7.69 4.12 13.31
CA LYS A 19 7.16 5.51 13.25
C LYS A 19 6.09 5.76 12.18
N ASN A 20 5.91 4.91 11.17
CA ASN A 20 4.92 5.13 10.11
C ASN A 20 3.75 4.15 10.18
N LYS A 21 2.53 4.69 10.28
CA LYS A 21 1.26 3.95 10.26
C LYS A 21 0.68 4.00 8.85
N VAL A 22 0.50 2.83 8.25
CA VAL A 22 -0.06 2.68 6.90
C VAL A 22 -1.34 1.85 6.95
N GLU A 23 -2.46 2.48 6.61
CA GLU A 23 -3.78 1.85 6.53
C GLU A 23 -4.22 1.75 5.06
N ILE A 24 -4.52 0.53 4.62
CA ILE A 24 -4.98 0.26 3.26
C ILE A 24 -6.28 -0.52 3.33
N LYS A 25 -7.24 -0.10 2.50
CA LYS A 25 -8.50 -0.83 2.30
C LYS A 25 -8.43 -1.63 1.02
N ILE A 26 -8.81 -2.91 1.11
CA ILE A 26 -8.86 -3.81 -0.04
C ILE A 26 -9.96 -3.31 -0.98
N GLY A 27 -9.63 -3.16 -2.27
CA GLY A 27 -10.54 -2.64 -3.30
C GLY A 27 -10.55 -1.12 -3.47
N ASP A 28 -9.91 -0.37 -2.57
CA ASP A 28 -9.77 1.09 -2.67
C ASP A 28 -8.45 1.49 -3.37
N LEU A 29 -8.50 2.62 -4.07
CA LEU A 29 -7.33 3.31 -4.66
C LEU A 29 -6.71 4.31 -3.68
N ILE A 30 -7.21 4.41 -2.46
CA ILE A 30 -6.79 5.39 -1.47
C ILE A 30 -6.27 4.64 -0.25
N ALA A 31 -5.04 4.97 0.13
CA ALA A 31 -4.43 4.54 1.39
C ALA A 31 -4.25 5.75 2.31
N VAL A 32 -4.11 5.50 3.61
CA VAL A 32 -3.81 6.52 4.61
C VAL A 32 -2.44 6.23 5.20
N VAL A 33 -1.51 7.19 5.08
CA VAL A 33 -0.16 7.13 5.64
C VAL A 33 -0.04 8.27 6.64
N ASN A 34 0.14 7.96 7.93
CA ASN A 34 0.25 8.98 9.00
C ASN A 34 -0.85 10.06 8.89
N ASP A 35 -2.11 9.62 8.80
CA ASP A 35 -3.31 10.47 8.63
C ASP A 35 -3.44 11.23 7.30
N LYS A 36 -2.49 11.08 6.37
CA LYS A 36 -2.57 11.66 5.02
C LYS A 36 -3.10 10.66 4.02
N LYS A 37 -4.08 11.08 3.22
CA LYS A 37 -4.62 10.28 2.11
C LYS A 37 -3.65 10.30 0.93
N VAL A 38 -3.22 9.12 0.51
CA VAL A 38 -2.33 8.91 -0.64
C VAL A 38 -3.05 8.04 -1.66
N LYS A 39 -2.98 8.44 -2.93
CA LYS A 39 -3.55 7.65 -4.03
C LYS A 39 -2.56 6.55 -4.40
N LEU A 40 -3.06 5.33 -4.52
CA LEU A 40 -2.32 4.17 -4.99
C LEU A 40 -2.38 4.10 -6.52
N ASP A 41 -1.29 3.67 -7.14
CA ASP A 41 -1.23 3.40 -8.59
C ASP A 41 -2.11 2.20 -8.96
N GLN A 42 -2.19 1.21 -8.06
CA GLN A 42 -2.99 0.01 -8.24
C GLN A 42 -3.74 -0.32 -6.95
N LYS A 43 -4.98 -0.78 -7.09
CA LYS A 43 -5.82 -1.20 -5.96
C LYS A 43 -5.15 -2.37 -5.22
N ALA A 44 -5.23 -2.37 -3.90
CA ALA A 44 -4.91 -3.56 -3.12
C ALA A 44 -6.01 -4.62 -3.33
N PHE A 45 -5.62 -5.87 -3.54
CA PHE A 45 -6.56 -6.98 -3.75
C PHE A 45 -6.11 -8.21 -2.97
N MET A 46 -7.04 -9.12 -2.69
CA MET A 46 -6.75 -10.34 -1.97
C MET A 46 -6.63 -11.50 -2.94
N VAL A 47 -5.55 -12.28 -2.83
CA VAL A 47 -5.33 -13.53 -3.57
C VAL A 47 -4.87 -14.59 -2.58
N ASN A 48 -5.52 -15.74 -2.57
CA ASN A 48 -5.14 -16.88 -1.72
C ASN A 48 -4.94 -16.50 -0.25
N ASN A 49 -5.90 -15.73 0.31
CA ASN A 49 -5.86 -15.23 1.69
C ASN A 49 -4.69 -14.26 2.01
N ARG A 50 -3.95 -13.82 1.00
CA ARG A 50 -2.88 -12.82 1.11
C ARG A 50 -3.32 -11.53 0.44
N THR A 51 -2.96 -10.40 1.03
CA THR A 51 -3.25 -9.09 0.44
C THR A 51 -2.06 -8.69 -0.42
N MET A 52 -2.31 -8.54 -1.72
CA MET A 52 -1.36 -7.98 -2.66
C MET A 52 -1.47 -6.46 -2.62
N VAL A 53 -0.36 -5.81 -2.32
CA VAL A 53 -0.25 -4.35 -2.20
C VAL A 53 0.85 -3.88 -3.15
N PRO A 54 0.68 -2.71 -3.80
CA PRO A 54 1.73 -2.14 -4.63
C PRO A 54 3.03 -1.96 -3.83
N VAL A 55 4.11 -2.62 -4.28
CA VAL A 55 5.41 -2.61 -3.58
C VAL A 55 5.97 -1.20 -3.44
N ARG A 56 5.85 -0.38 -4.49
CA ARG A 56 6.35 0.99 -4.53
C ARG A 56 5.75 1.84 -3.40
N PHE A 57 4.43 1.76 -3.24
CA PHE A 57 3.72 2.48 -2.19
C PHE A 57 4.22 2.09 -0.80
N VAL A 58 4.37 0.78 -0.54
CA VAL A 58 4.85 0.30 0.76
C VAL A 58 6.26 0.80 1.03
N SER A 59 7.15 0.74 0.04
CA SER A 59 8.52 1.24 0.16
C SER A 59 8.57 2.73 0.48
N GLU A 60 7.86 3.57 -0.28
CA GLU A 60 7.82 5.02 -0.06
C GLU A 60 7.15 5.37 1.28
N ALA A 61 6.05 4.69 1.63
CA ALA A 61 5.36 4.90 2.89
C ALA A 61 6.21 4.52 4.12
N LEU A 62 7.17 3.62 3.95
CA LEU A 62 8.14 3.24 4.98
C LEU A 62 9.40 4.12 4.97
N GLY A 63 9.45 5.16 4.15
CA GLY A 63 10.59 6.09 4.05
C GLY A 63 11.78 5.52 3.26
N ALA A 64 11.56 4.50 2.44
CA ALA A 64 12.56 4.02 1.49
C ALA A 64 12.49 4.83 0.18
N ASP A 65 13.65 5.12 -0.39
CA ASP A 65 13.77 5.69 -1.73
C ASP A 65 13.72 4.55 -2.76
N VAL A 66 12.84 4.67 -3.74
CA VAL A 66 12.63 3.68 -4.79
C VAL A 66 13.15 4.24 -6.11
N GLN A 67 14.23 3.65 -6.63
CA GLN A 67 14.81 3.99 -7.92
C GLN A 67 14.59 2.85 -8.91
N TRP A 68 14.12 3.22 -10.11
CA TRP A 68 13.97 2.30 -11.22
C TRP A 68 15.18 2.36 -12.13
N ASP A 69 15.90 1.26 -12.26
CA ASP A 69 16.94 1.09 -13.28
C ASP A 69 16.34 0.41 -14.51
N ALA A 70 15.98 1.23 -15.51
CA ALA A 70 15.39 0.77 -16.76
C ALA A 70 16.34 -0.10 -17.60
N LYS A 71 17.67 0.03 -17.42
CA LYS A 71 18.64 -0.74 -18.22
C LYS A 71 18.72 -2.19 -17.77
N ASN A 72 18.66 -2.41 -16.46
CA ASN A 72 18.76 -3.75 -15.87
C ASN A 72 17.40 -4.34 -15.47
N LEU A 73 16.29 -3.58 -15.66
CA LEU A 73 14.96 -3.93 -15.18
C LEU A 73 14.92 -4.19 -13.67
N THR A 74 15.74 -3.45 -12.92
CA THR A 74 15.96 -3.65 -11.49
C THR A 74 15.37 -2.49 -10.68
N ILE A 75 14.68 -2.83 -9.59
CA ILE A 75 14.19 -1.86 -8.60
C ILE A 75 15.20 -1.79 -7.46
N HIS A 76 15.82 -0.63 -7.28
CA HIS A 76 16.68 -0.34 -6.14
C HIS A 76 15.85 0.30 -5.03
N ILE A 77 15.77 -0.36 -3.88
CA ILE A 77 15.09 0.15 -2.70
C ILE A 77 16.16 0.48 -1.67
N THR A 78 16.38 1.77 -1.40
CA THR A 78 17.36 2.21 -0.40
C THR A 78 16.64 2.84 0.78
N THR A 79 16.84 2.29 1.97
CA THR A 79 16.37 2.92 3.21
C THR A 79 17.48 3.79 3.78
N LYS A 80 17.26 5.10 3.89
CA LYS A 80 18.12 5.97 4.69
C LYS A 80 17.88 5.60 6.15
N LYS A 81 18.90 5.02 6.78
CA LYS A 81 18.86 4.59 8.18
C LYS A 81 19.08 5.80 9.09
#